data_AF-A0A2T0X1P0-F1
#
_entry.id   AF-A0A2T0X1P0-F1
#
_cell.length_a   1.000
_cell.length_b   1.000
_cell.length_c   1.000
_cell.angle_alpha   90.00
_cell.angle_beta   90.00
_cell.angle_gamma   90.00
#
_symmetry.space_group_name_H-M   'P 1'
#
loop_
_entity.id
_entity.type
_entity.pdbx_description
1 polymer ?
#
loop_
_entity_poly.entity_id
_entity_poly.type
_entity_poly.pdbx_seq_one_letter_code
_entity_poly.pdbx_strand_id
1 'polypeptide(L)'
;MRRPAAGLSAPEGPLAALRRYGPEGADHGARKKESAMGVGWFTFLIVGLLAGWIAEKVMKRDHGLLTNLIVGVVGAYLGAFLVGFFVDGDAATGFFSALVVSVIGACALLALLSLIRGRPVR
;
A
#
# COMPACT_ATOMS: atom_id res chain seq x y z
N MET A 1 7.35 69.62 47.02
CA MET A 1 8.54 68.90 47.53
C MET A 1 8.53 67.50 46.91
N ARG A 2 9.63 67.09 46.25
CA ARG A 2 9.99 65.73 45.76
C ARG A 2 9.20 65.08 44.59
N ARG A 3 9.83 65.17 43.41
CA ARG A 3 10.14 64.19 42.34
C ARG A 3 9.15 63.05 41.91
N PRO A 4 9.22 62.67 40.61
CA PRO A 4 8.33 61.73 39.93
C PRO A 4 8.76 60.26 40.13
N ALA A 5 7.80 59.35 40.06
CA ALA A 5 8.05 57.93 39.81
C ALA A 5 7.51 57.59 38.42
N ALA A 6 8.43 57.57 37.46
CA ALA A 6 8.26 56.91 36.19
C ALA A 6 8.01 55.41 36.44
N GLY A 7 6.76 55.03 36.58
CA GLY A 7 6.28 53.65 36.46
C GLY A 7 5.85 53.42 35.02
N LEU A 8 6.80 53.45 34.09
CA LEU A 8 6.59 53.09 32.70
C LEU A 8 6.42 51.55 32.61
N SER A 9 5.33 50.99 33.15
CA SER A 9 4.93 49.63 32.81
C SER A 9 4.18 49.72 31.49
N ALA A 10 4.97 49.85 30.42
CA ALA A 10 4.53 50.10 29.05
C ALA A 10 3.33 49.22 28.68
N PRO A 11 2.23 49.79 28.15
CA PRO A 11 1.26 48.99 27.44
C PRO A 11 1.94 48.45 26.19
N GLU A 12 2.19 47.14 26.19
CA GLU A 12 1.84 46.20 25.13
C GLU A 12 1.60 46.91 23.77
N GLY A 13 2.64 47.49 23.18
CA GLY A 13 2.51 48.21 21.92
C GLY A 13 2.02 47.28 20.81
N PRO A 14 1.52 47.80 19.67
CA PRO A 14 1.08 46.96 18.55
C PRO A 14 2.18 45.97 18.07
N LEU A 15 3.45 46.29 18.29
CA LEU A 15 4.59 45.41 18.03
C LEU A 15 4.71 44.21 19.01
N ALA A 16 4.22 44.34 20.25
CA ALA A 16 4.14 43.24 21.21
C ALA A 16 3.07 42.21 20.83
N ALA A 17 1.96 42.66 20.22
CA ALA A 17 0.95 41.79 19.64
C ALA A 17 1.49 41.01 18.42
N LEU A 18 2.34 41.63 17.60
CA LEU A 18 2.99 40.98 16.45
C LEU A 18 4.05 39.95 16.83
N ARG A 19 4.66 40.04 18.03
CA ARG A 19 5.53 38.96 18.55
C ARG A 19 4.74 37.74 19.03
N ARG A 20 3.48 37.91 19.45
CA ARG A 20 2.56 36.78 19.73
C ARG A 20 2.05 36.12 18.45
N TYR A 21 2.01 36.86 17.34
CA TYR A 21 1.77 36.33 16.00
C TYR A 21 3.09 36.05 15.27
N GLY A 22 4.00 35.33 15.95
CA GLY A 22 5.17 34.75 15.32
C GLY A 22 4.75 33.68 14.29
N PRO A 23 5.57 33.40 13.26
CA PRO A 23 5.23 32.45 12.19
C PRO A 23 5.23 30.99 12.67
N GLU A 24 4.36 30.65 13.60
CA GLU A 24 4.17 29.30 14.14
C GLU A 24 3.21 28.45 13.28
N GLY A 25 2.74 29.02 12.16
CA GLY A 25 1.92 28.33 11.16
C GLY A 25 2.65 27.97 9.86
N ALA A 26 3.95 28.28 9.73
CA ALA A 26 4.70 28.17 8.48
C ALA A 26 5.35 26.79 8.24
N ASP A 27 4.89 25.72 8.91
CA ASP A 27 5.26 24.34 8.56
C ASP A 27 4.03 23.47 8.25
N HIS A 28 3.06 24.07 7.56
CA HIS A 28 2.02 23.30 6.86
C HIS A 28 2.58 22.80 5.53
N GLY A 29 3.26 21.66 5.58
CA GLY A 29 3.40 20.81 4.40
C GLY A 29 4.74 20.90 3.68
N ALA A 30 5.84 20.67 4.40
CA ALA A 30 7.01 20.04 3.81
C ALA A 30 6.64 18.63 3.32
N ARG A 31 5.98 18.58 2.15
CA ARG A 31 5.95 17.52 1.14
C ARG A 31 6.66 16.23 1.56
N LYS A 32 6.07 15.44 2.48
CA LYS A 32 6.37 14.00 2.54
C LYS A 32 5.45 13.26 1.57
N LYS A 33 5.49 13.70 0.31
CA LYS A 33 4.95 12.99 -0.85
C LYS A 33 6.00 12.04 -1.43
N GLU A 34 6.69 11.29 -0.58
CA GLU A 34 7.69 10.28 -0.97
C GLU A 34 7.62 9.24 0.18
N SER A 35 6.74 8.23 0.12
CA SER A 35 7.06 6.89 -0.43
C SER A 35 5.80 6.06 -0.74
N ALA A 36 4.73 6.66 -1.26
CA ALA A 36 3.57 5.90 -1.75
C ALA A 36 3.86 5.13 -3.07
N MET A 37 5.04 5.37 -3.67
CA MET A 37 5.52 4.72 -4.89
C MET A 37 6.68 3.78 -4.56
N GLY A 38 6.41 2.67 -3.87
CA GLY A 38 7.45 1.71 -3.57
C GLY A 38 6.85 0.44 -3.00
N VAL A 39 6.35 0.54 -1.77
CA VAL A 39 5.90 -0.66 -1.05
C VAL A 39 4.77 -1.37 -1.78
N GLY A 40 3.73 -0.66 -2.25
CA GLY A 40 2.56 -1.29 -2.87
C GLY A 40 2.85 -2.13 -4.12
N TRP A 41 3.60 -1.58 -5.08
CA TRP A 41 3.86 -2.27 -6.35
C TRP A 41 4.96 -3.33 -6.25
N PHE A 42 6.02 -3.09 -5.45
CA PHE A 42 7.03 -4.11 -5.18
C PHE A 42 6.43 -5.27 -4.39
N THR A 43 5.62 -5.00 -3.36
CA THR A 43 4.90 -6.04 -2.61
C THR A 43 3.98 -6.82 -3.54
N PHE A 44 3.26 -6.15 -4.44
CA PHE A 44 2.41 -6.83 -5.42
C PHE A 44 3.19 -7.80 -6.31
N LEU A 45 4.36 -7.40 -6.83
CA LEU A 45 5.21 -8.29 -7.62
C LEU A 45 5.76 -9.47 -6.81
N ILE A 46 6.22 -9.21 -5.57
CA ILE A 46 6.74 -10.26 -4.68
C ILE A 46 5.63 -11.25 -4.32
N VAL A 47 4.46 -10.75 -3.95
CA VAL A 47 3.27 -11.57 -3.64
C VAL A 47 2.86 -12.38 -4.86
N GLY A 48 2.79 -11.77 -6.04
CA GLY A 48 2.48 -12.47 -7.28
C GLY A 48 3.48 -13.58 -7.58
N LEU A 49 4.78 -13.31 -7.52
CA LEU A 49 5.82 -14.31 -7.77
C LEU A 49 5.74 -15.48 -6.76
N LEU A 50 5.60 -15.17 -5.47
CA LEU A 50 5.42 -16.18 -4.42
C LEU A 50 4.16 -17.00 -4.67
N ALA A 51 3.05 -16.35 -5.00
CA ALA A 51 1.78 -17.01 -5.25
C ALA A 51 1.83 -17.93 -6.47
N GLY A 52 2.46 -17.51 -7.56
CA GLY A 52 2.64 -18.32 -8.75
C GLY A 52 3.50 -19.56 -8.49
N TRP A 53 4.60 -19.40 -7.73
CA TRP A 53 5.45 -20.52 -7.33
C TRP A 53 4.73 -21.50 -6.37
N ILE A 54 3.97 -20.99 -5.41
CA ILE A 54 3.17 -21.81 -4.51
C ILE A 54 2.09 -22.57 -5.31
N ALA A 55 1.37 -21.89 -6.21
CA ALA A 55 0.34 -22.49 -7.05
C ALA A 55 0.91 -23.60 -7.95
N GLU A 56 2.10 -23.39 -8.51
CA GLU A 56 2.81 -24.40 -9.30
C GLU A 56 3.11 -25.66 -8.47
N LYS A 57 3.63 -25.49 -7.24
CA LYS A 57 3.91 -26.61 -6.32
C LYS A 57 2.64 -27.33 -5.89
N VAL A 58 1.58 -26.59 -5.58
CA VAL A 58 0.26 -27.15 -5.23
C VAL A 58 -0.31 -27.96 -6.40
N MET A 59 -0.12 -27.48 -7.64
CA MET A 59 -0.58 -28.18 -8.84
C MET A 59 0.39 -29.25 -9.36
N LYS A 60 1.49 -29.52 -8.66
CA LYS A 60 2.55 -30.46 -9.06
C LYS A 60 3.01 -30.26 -10.51
N ARG A 61 3.22 -28.99 -10.89
CA ARG A 61 3.69 -28.60 -12.20
C ARG A 61 5.17 -28.22 -12.16
N ASP A 62 5.79 -28.28 -13.32
CA ASP A 62 7.10 -27.69 -13.59
C ASP A 62 6.92 -26.68 -14.74
N HIS A 63 6.64 -25.44 -14.36
CA HIS A 63 6.67 -24.27 -15.22
C HIS A 63 7.88 -23.40 -14.86
N GLY A 64 8.47 -22.74 -15.86
CA GLY A 64 9.59 -21.83 -15.61
C GLY A 64 9.20 -20.61 -14.77
N LEU A 65 10.21 -19.95 -14.18
CA LEU A 65 10.10 -18.71 -13.41
C LEU A 65 9.22 -17.65 -14.09
N LEU A 66 9.35 -17.51 -15.42
CA LEU A 66 8.58 -16.55 -16.21
C LEU A 66 7.08 -16.86 -16.19
N THR A 67 6.69 -18.13 -16.34
CA THR A 67 5.28 -18.53 -16.28
C THR A 67 4.71 -18.27 -14.90
N ASN A 68 5.45 -18.59 -13.84
CA ASN A 68 5.00 -18.37 -12.46
C ASN A 68 4.82 -16.89 -12.16
N LEU A 69 5.73 -16.03 -12.64
CA LEU A 69 5.59 -14.58 -12.48
C LEU A 69 4.34 -14.06 -13.20
N ILE A 70 4.13 -14.44 -14.47
CA ILE A 70 2.98 -14.00 -15.27
C ILE A 70 1.68 -14.48 -14.62
N VAL A 71 1.58 -15.78 -14.34
CA VAL A 71 0.42 -16.40 -13.71
C VAL A 71 0.16 -15.79 -12.34
N GLY A 72 1.21 -15.54 -11.57
CA GLY A 72 1.16 -14.93 -10.26
C GLY A 72 0.60 -13.51 -10.28
N VAL A 73 1.12 -12.65 -11.16
CA VAL A 73 0.67 -11.27 -11.33
C VAL A 73 -0.77 -11.22 -11.84
N VAL A 74 -1.09 -12.00 -12.88
CA VAL A 74 -2.44 -12.05 -13.46
C VAL A 74 -3.43 -12.65 -12.45
N GLY A 75 -2.99 -13.66 -11.68
CA GLY A 75 -3.75 -14.29 -10.61
C GLY A 75 -4.02 -13.37 -9.44
N ALA A 76 -3.07 -12.49 -9.08
CA ALA A 76 -3.28 -11.46 -8.08
C ALA A 76 -4.38 -10.48 -8.50
N TYR A 77 -4.36 -10.01 -9.76
CA TYR A 77 -5.40 -9.14 -10.31
C TYR A 77 -6.77 -9.82 -10.34
N LEU A 78 -6.85 -11.03 -10.91
CA LEU A 78 -8.11 -11.77 -10.98
C LEU A 78 -8.63 -12.12 -9.59
N GLY A 79 -7.77 -12.62 -8.69
CA GLY A 79 -8.15 -12.97 -7.33
C GLY A 79 -8.71 -11.77 -6.57
N ALA A 80 -8.01 -10.62 -6.63
CA ALA A 80 -8.48 -9.40 -5.99
C ALA A 80 -9.80 -8.90 -6.60
N PHE A 81 -9.95 -8.99 -7.92
CA PHE A 81 -11.18 -8.61 -8.62
C PHE A 81 -12.36 -9.51 -8.21
N LEU A 82 -12.17 -10.82 -8.14
CA LEU A 82 -13.21 -11.75 -7.71
C LEU A 82 -13.59 -11.50 -6.25
N VAL A 83 -12.62 -11.41 -5.34
CA VAL A 83 -12.89 -11.18 -3.92
C VAL A 83 -13.57 -9.84 -3.68
N GLY A 84 -13.16 -8.79 -4.39
CA GLY A 84 -13.81 -7.48 -4.32
C GLY A 84 -15.25 -7.45 -4.81
N PHE A 85 -15.71 -8.46 -5.56
CA PHE A 85 -17.11 -8.59 -5.98
C PHE A 85 -17.97 -9.33 -4.94
N PHE A 86 -17.39 -10.26 -4.18
CA PHE A 86 -18.11 -11.11 -3.23
C PHE A 86 -17.97 -10.65 -1.77
N VAL A 87 -16.94 -9.87 -1.45
CA VAL A 87 -16.62 -9.44 -0.09
C VAL A 87 -16.66 -7.92 -0.03
N ASP A 88 -17.76 -7.38 0.50
CA ASP A 88 -17.87 -5.97 0.84
C ASP A 88 -17.09 -5.68 2.13
N GLY A 89 -15.95 -4.99 2.02
CA GLY A 89 -15.23 -4.39 3.16
C GLY A 89 -13.72 -4.67 3.25
N ASP A 90 -13.08 -4.03 4.24
CA ASP A 90 -11.62 -4.04 4.51
C ASP A 90 -11.02 -5.40 4.88
N ALA A 91 -11.82 -6.48 4.90
CA ALA A 91 -11.38 -7.82 5.29
C ALA A 91 -10.27 -8.41 4.39
N ALA A 92 -10.04 -7.84 3.20
CA ALA A 92 -9.03 -8.29 2.25
C ALA A 92 -7.73 -7.48 2.25
N THR A 93 -7.52 -6.55 3.19
CA THR A 93 -6.47 -5.50 3.08
C THR A 93 -5.08 -5.85 3.65
N GLY A 94 -4.84 -7.09 4.07
CA GLY A 94 -3.55 -7.55 4.60
C GLY A 94 -2.59 -8.17 3.57
N PHE A 95 -1.30 -8.22 3.89
CA PHE A 95 -0.31 -8.96 3.10
C PHE A 95 -0.66 -10.45 2.95
N PHE A 96 -1.09 -11.08 4.06
CA PHE A 96 -1.49 -12.49 4.05
C PHE A 96 -2.77 -12.73 3.25
N SER A 97 -3.77 -11.84 3.34
CA SER A 97 -4.97 -11.96 2.50
C SER A 97 -4.62 -11.77 1.03
N ALA A 98 -3.79 -10.79 0.68
CA ALA A 98 -3.31 -10.59 -0.69
C ALA A 98 -2.58 -11.84 -1.23
N LEU A 99 -1.72 -12.47 -0.41
CA LEU A 99 -1.03 -13.70 -0.78
C LEU A 99 -1.99 -14.86 -1.02
N VAL A 100 -2.93 -15.11 -0.09
CA VAL A 100 -3.91 -16.20 -0.23
C VAL A 100 -4.81 -15.98 -1.44
N VAL A 101 -5.33 -14.76 -1.61
CA VAL A 101 -6.17 -14.40 -2.76
C VAL A 101 -5.41 -14.54 -4.07
N SER A 102 -4.16 -14.10 -4.11
CA SER A 102 -3.30 -14.27 -5.29
C SER A 102 -2.99 -15.73 -5.59
N VAL A 103 -2.78 -16.59 -4.57
CA VAL A 103 -2.56 -18.03 -4.76
C VAL A 103 -3.81 -18.68 -5.33
N ILE A 104 -5.00 -18.35 -4.82
CA ILE A 104 -6.27 -18.89 -5.33
C ILE A 104 -6.47 -18.48 -6.79
N GLY A 105 -6.26 -17.20 -7.12
CA GLY A 105 -6.33 -16.72 -8.50
C GLY A 105 -5.32 -17.39 -9.43
N ALA A 106 -4.06 -17.55 -8.98
CA ALA A 106 -3.02 -18.25 -9.72
C ALA A 106 -3.35 -19.73 -9.97
N CYS A 107 -3.87 -20.43 -8.96
CA CYS A 107 -4.38 -21.79 -9.09
C CYS A 107 -5.49 -21.88 -10.14
N ALA A 108 -6.47 -20.97 -10.10
CA ALA A 108 -7.55 -20.95 -11.10
C ALA A 108 -7.02 -20.75 -12.53
N LEU A 109 -6.06 -19.83 -12.72
CA LEU A 109 -5.40 -19.61 -14.01
C LEU A 109 -4.62 -20.82 -14.49
N LEU A 110 -3.84 -21.47 -13.63
CA LEU A 110 -3.11 -22.68 -13.99
C LEU A 110 -4.07 -23.81 -14.34
N ALA A 111 -5.16 -24.00 -13.60
CA ALA A 111 -6.19 -24.98 -13.93
C ALA A 111 -6.78 -24.70 -15.32
N LEU A 112 -7.16 -23.45 -15.61
CA LEU A 112 -7.70 -23.07 -16.92
C LEU A 112 -6.67 -23.29 -18.04
N LEU A 113 -5.43 -22.88 -17.82
CA LEU A 113 -4.33 -23.07 -18.75
C LEU A 113 -4.07 -24.56 -19.03
N SER A 114 -4.28 -25.43 -18.04
CA SER A 114 -4.18 -26.88 -18.17
C SER A 114 -5.25 -27.47 -19.07
N LEU A 115 -6.48 -27.02 -18.86
CA LEU A 115 -7.63 -27.46 -19.64
C LEU A 115 -7.45 -27.10 -21.10
N ILE A 116 -7.01 -25.86 -21.38
CA ILE A 116 -6.74 -25.39 -22.74
C ILE A 116 -5.57 -26.14 -23.38
N ARG A 117 -4.52 -26.46 -22.62
CA ARG A 117 -3.33 -27.16 -23.13
C ARG A 117 -3.47 -28.69 -23.17
N GLY A 118 -4.60 -29.26 -22.75
CA GLY A 118 -4.85 -30.71 -22.79
C GLY A 118 -3.90 -31.56 -21.94
N ARG A 119 -3.20 -30.97 -20.95
CA ARG A 119 -2.31 -31.71 -20.04
C ARG A 119 -3.07 -32.00 -18.74
N PRO A 120 -3.47 -33.26 -18.47
CA PRO A 120 -4.19 -33.59 -17.24
C PRO A 120 -3.35 -33.22 -16.01
N VAL A 121 -4.00 -32.65 -15.00
CA VAL A 121 -3.43 -32.47 -13.66
C VAL A 121 -3.09 -33.87 -13.15
N ARG A 122 -1.81 -34.14 -12.85
CA ARG A 122 -1.32 -35.43 -12.35
C ARG A 122 -0.92 -35.30 -10.89
#